data_AF-A0AB36T559-F1
#
_entry.id   AF-A0AB36T559-F1
#
_cell.length_a   1.000
_cell.length_b   1.000
_cell.length_c   1.000
_cell.angle_alpha   90.00
_cell.angle_beta   90.00
_cell.angle_gamma   90.00
#
_symmetry.space_group_name_H-M   'P 1'
#
loop_
_entity.id
_entity.type
_entity.pdbx_description
1 polymer ?
#
loop_
_entity_poly.entity_id
_entity_poly.type
_entity_poly.pdbx_seq_one_letter_code
_entity_poly.pdbx_strand_id
1 'polypeptide(L)' 'MKRYLHYIIKWRFKNTETVLIGHHIASCGEGKQDEHIRLIKDTYRQVYDSGITYLISIDCTEVSEGEYTLLRQKYMEVI' A
#
# COMPACT_ATOMS: atom_id res chain seq x y z
N MET A 1 3.98 14.16 -15.97
CA MET A 1 2.60 13.93 -15.50
C MET A 1 2.63 13.28 -14.10
N LYS A 2 1.52 13.20 -13.37
CA LYS A 2 1.44 12.37 -12.15
C LYS A 2 0.87 10.99 -12.49
N ARG A 3 1.25 10.00 -11.69
CA ARG A 3 0.74 8.63 -11.74
C ARG A 3 0.20 8.28 -10.36
N TYR A 4 -0.92 7.58 -10.31
CA TYR A 4 -1.64 7.31 -9.07
C TYR A 4 -1.62 5.82 -8.79
N LEU A 5 -1.31 5.45 -7.56
CA LEU A 5 -1.04 4.08 -7.18
C LEU A 5 -1.90 3.71 -5.97
N HIS A 6 -2.55 2.55 -6.04
CA HIS A 6 -3.25 1.94 -4.93
C HIS A 6 -2.52 0.67 -4.53
N TYR A 7 -2.08 0.62 -3.28
CA TYR A 7 -1.48 -0.56 -2.67
C TYR A 7 -2.47 -1.25 -1.72
N ILE A 8 -2.51 -2.58 -1.81
CA ILE A 8 -3.18 -3.45 -0.85
C ILE A 8 -2.10 -4.22 -0.10
N ILE A 9 -1.98 -3.96 1.20
CA ILE A 9 -1.00 -4.58 2.09
C ILE A 9 -1.71 -5.61 2.95
N LYS A 10 -1.34 -6.88 2.82
CA LYS A 10 -1.86 -7.97 3.65
C LYS A 10 -0.79 -8.40 4.64
N TRP A 11 -1.14 -8.44 5.91
CA TRP A 11 -0.24 -8.88 6.98
C TRP A 11 -1.03 -9.54 8.11
N ARG A 12 -0.33 -10.20 9.03
CA ARG A 12 -0.94 -10.79 10.23
C ARG A 12 -0.01 -10.70 11.43
N PHE A 13 -0.55 -10.86 12.63
CA PHE A 13 0.26 -11.17 13.80
C PHE A 13 0.76 -12.61 13.73
N LYS A 14 1.96 -12.86 14.26
CA LYS A 14 2.43 -14.24 14.42
C LYS A 14 1.54 -14.98 15.40
N ASN A 15 1.33 -16.27 15.13
CA ASN A 15 0.45 -17.15 15.89
C ASN A 15 -1.04 -16.76 15.85
N THR A 16 -1.45 -15.89 14.91
CA THR A 16 -2.86 -15.62 14.62
C THR A 16 -3.21 -16.03 13.19
N GLU A 17 -4.47 -16.40 12.97
CA GLU A 17 -5.00 -16.69 11.63
C GLU A 17 -5.59 -15.44 10.96
N THR A 18 -5.91 -14.40 11.73
CA THR A 18 -6.50 -13.16 11.21
C THR A 18 -5.54 -12.42 10.29
N VAL A 19 -5.96 -12.23 9.04
CA VAL A 19 -5.27 -11.38 8.06
C VAL A 19 -5.85 -9.98 8.11
N LEU A 20 -5.00 -9.00 8.31
CA LEU A 20 -5.32 -7.58 8.28
C LEU A 20 -4.98 -7.02 6.89
N ILE A 21 -5.87 -6.13 6.40
CA ILE A 21 -5.77 -5.52 5.08
C ILE A 21 -5.63 -4.01 5.25
N GLY A 22 -4.51 -3.47 4.79
CA GLY A 22 -4.25 -2.03 4.72
C GLY A 22 -4.37 -1.51 3.30
N HIS A 23 -4.95 -0.32 3.15
CA HIS A 23 -4.99 0.41 1.89
C HIS A 23 -4.01 1.59 1.98
N HIS A 24 -3.08 1.69 1.04
CA HIS A 24 -2.20 2.86 0.91
C HIS A 24 -2.42 3.50 -0.45
N ILE A 25 -2.75 4.79 -0.45
CA ILE A 25 -3.06 5.55 -1.66
C ILE A 25 -1.95 6.60 -1.86
N ALA A 26 -1.27 6.55 -2.99
CA ALA A 26 -0.13 7.41 -3.27
C ALA A 26 -0.19 8.01 -4.68
N SER A 27 0.59 9.06 -4.89
CA SER A 27 0.88 9.60 -6.21
C SER A 27 2.38 9.77 -6.38
N CYS A 28 2.89 9.55 -7.58
CA CYS A 28 4.29 9.73 -7.93
C CYS A 28 4.44 10.43 -9.28
N GLY A 29 5.66 10.86 -9.59
CA GLY A 29 5.99 11.37 -10.91
C GLY A 29 5.94 10.27 -11.97
N GLU A 30 5.57 10.62 -13.19
CA GLU A 30 5.69 9.74 -14.34
C GLU A 30 7.14 9.27 -14.56
N GLY A 31 7.31 7.97 -14.84
CA GLY A 31 8.62 7.32 -14.95
C GLY A 31 9.23 6.93 -13.59
N LYS A 32 8.56 7.21 -12.48
CA LYS A 32 9.01 6.88 -11.11
C LYS A 32 8.22 5.76 -10.45
N GLN A 33 7.29 5.12 -11.17
CA GLN A 33 6.42 4.08 -10.60
C GLN A 33 7.23 2.92 -10.00
N ASP A 34 8.17 2.36 -10.76
CA ASP A 34 8.95 1.19 -10.30
C ASP A 34 9.80 1.50 -9.07
N GLU A 35 10.47 2.67 -9.07
CA GLU A 35 11.25 3.14 -7.93
C GLU A 35 10.37 3.34 -6.69
N HIS A 36 9.22 3.99 -6.87
CA HIS A 36 8.26 4.21 -5.79
C HIS A 36 7.68 2.89 -5.25
N ILE A 37 7.28 1.97 -6.12
CA ILE A 37 6.77 0.65 -5.75
C ILE A 37 7.82 -0.13 -4.94
N ARG A 38 9.08 -0.09 -5.38
CA ARG A 38 10.20 -0.73 -4.66
C ARG A 38 10.34 -0.17 -3.25
N LEU A 39 10.39 1.15 -3.11
CA LEU A 39 10.53 1.82 -1.81
C LEU A 39 9.38 1.52 -0.85
N ILE A 40 8.14 1.50 -1.36
CA ILE A 40 6.95 1.15 -0.57
C ILE A 40 7.02 -0.30 -0.10
N LYS A 41 7.37 -1.24 -1.01
CA LYS A 41 7.51 -2.65 -0.66
C LYS A 41 8.59 -2.89 0.39
N ASP A 42 9.75 -2.25 0.24
CA ASP A 42 10.85 -2.36 1.19
C ASP A 42 10.46 -1.79 2.56
N THR A 43 9.77 -0.64 2.59
CA THR A 43 9.28 -0.02 3.83
C THR A 43 8.30 -0.94 4.57
N TYR A 44 7.27 -1.44 3.88
CA TYR A 44 6.28 -2.31 4.52
C TYR A 44 6.84 -3.67 4.92
N ARG A 45 7.85 -4.20 4.20
CA ARG A 45 8.58 -5.38 4.64
C ARG A 45 9.27 -5.13 5.98
N GLN A 46 9.97 -4.01 6.14
CA GLN A 46 10.62 -3.68 7.42
C GLN A 46 9.62 -3.51 8.57
N VAL A 47 8.43 -2.97 8.30
CA VAL A 47 7.40 -2.74 9.32
C VAL A 47 6.66 -4.03 9.71
N TYR A 48 6.27 -4.84 8.72
CA TYR A 48 5.37 -5.98 8.94
C TYR A 48 6.02 -7.36 8.88
N ASP A 49 7.26 -7.47 8.43
CA ASP A 49 8.05 -8.69 8.53
C ASP A 49 9.02 -8.57 9.71
N SER A 50 8.48 -8.76 10.91
CA SER A 50 9.16 -8.47 12.18
C SER A 50 9.15 -9.69 13.11
N GLY A 51 9.62 -9.52 14.35
CA GLY A 51 9.45 -10.54 15.39
C GLY A 51 7.99 -10.85 15.72
N ILE A 52 7.06 -9.92 15.49
CA ILE A 52 5.68 -9.94 16.00
C ILE A 52 4.65 -10.14 14.88
N THR A 53 4.99 -9.71 13.66
CA THR A 53 4.09 -9.70 12.49
C THR A 53 4.70 -10.50 11.34
N TYR A 54 3.86 -10.88 10.38
CA TYR A 54 4.27 -11.46 9.10
C TYR A 54 3.61 -10.70 7.96
N LEU A 55 4.43 -10.20 7.02
CA LEU A 55 3.95 -9.63 5.77
C LEU A 55 3.55 -10.76 4.81
N ILE A 56 2.31 -10.73 4.32
CA ILE A 56 1.78 -11.76 3.40
C ILE A 56 1.96 -11.32 1.96
N SER A 57 1.44 -10.15 1.58
CA SER A 57 1.58 -9.61 0.23
C SER A 57 1.48 -8.09 0.20
N ILE A 58 2.04 -7.50 -0.86
CA ILE A 58 1.85 -6.11 -1.24
C ILE A 58 1.56 -6.08 -2.72
N ASP A 59 0.29 -5.83 -3.04
CA ASP A 59 -0.19 -5.69 -4.42
C ASP A 59 -0.29 -4.20 -4.74
N CYS A 60 0.13 -3.81 -5.95
CA CYS A 60 0.09 -2.42 -6.41
C CYS A 60 -0.55 -2.35 -7.78
N THR A 61 -1.52 -1.44 -7.93
CA THR A 61 -2.21 -1.17 -9.19
C THR A 61 -2.12 0.32 -9.52
N GLU A 62 -1.79 0.65 -10.76
CA GLU A 62 -1.94 2.02 -11.26
C GLU A 62 -3.42 2.30 -11.51
N VAL A 63 -3.91 3.42 -10.98
CA VAL A 63 -5.32 3.83 -11.05
C VAL A 63 -5.45 5.17 -11.75
N SER A 64 -6.65 5.47 -12.24
CA SER A 64 -6.97 6.79 -12.76
C SER A 64 -7.00 7.85 -11.65
N GLU A 65 -6.93 9.12 -12.03
CA GLU A 65 -7.04 10.24 -11.09
C GLU A 65 -8.41 10.30 -10.37
N GLY A 66 -9.48 9.94 -11.09
CA GLY A 66 -10.82 9.85 -10.52
C GLY A 66 -10.90 8.76 -9.45
N GLU A 67 -10.38 7.56 -9.74
CA GLU A 67 -10.31 6.46 -8.77
C GLU A 67 -9.44 6.82 -7.57
N TYR A 68 -8.28 7.46 -7.79
CA TYR A 68 -7.41 7.95 -6.73
C TYR A 68 -8.15 8.87 -5.76
N THR A 69 -8.94 9.81 -6.29
CA THR A 69 -9.71 10.77 -5.48
C THR A 69 -10.73 10.04 -4.61
N LEU A 70 -11.49 9.11 -5.18
CA LEU A 70 -12.48 8.31 -4.45
C LEU A 70 -11.81 7.43 -3.37
N LEU A 71 -10.67 6.82 -3.69
CA LEU A 71 -9.92 5.98 -2.76
C LEU A 71 -9.33 6.80 -1.59
N ARG A 72 -8.83 8.01 -1.85
CA ARG A 72 -8.36 8.91 -0.79
C ARG A 72 -9.48 9.31 0.16
N GLN A 73 -10.66 9.68 -0.37
CA GLN A 73 -11.82 9.99 0.46
C GLN A 73 -12.23 8.80 1.32
N LYS A 74 -12.23 7.59 0.75
CA LYS A 74 -12.65 6.39 1.47
C LYS A 74 -11.69 5.96 2.58
N TYR A 75 -10.38 6.06 2.36
CA TYR A 75 -9.38 5.42 3.22
C TYR A 75 -8.41 6.37 3.93
N MET A 76 -8.35 7.65 3.55
CA MET A 76 -7.43 8.62 4.17
C MET A 76 -8.14 9.84 4.77
N GLU A 77 -9.33 10.19 4.32
CA GLU A 77 -10.15 11.20 4.99
C GLU A 77 -10.83 10.56 6.21
N VAL A 78 -10.09 10.51 7.31
CA VAL A 78 -10.69 10.39 8.65
C VAL A 78 -10.97 11.82 9.13
N ILE A 79 -12.25 12.10 9.41
CA ILE A 79 -12.75 13.32 10.06
C ILE A 79 -12.13 13.46 11.45
#